data_AF-A0A955ID63-F1
#
_entry.id   AF-A0A955ID63-F1
#
_cell.length_a   1.000
_cell.length_b   1.000
_cell.length_c   1.000
_cell.angle_alpha   90.00
_cell.angle_beta   90.00
_cell.angle_gamma   90.00
#
_symmetry.space_group_name_H-M   'P 1'
#
loop_
_entity.id
_entity.type
_entity.pdbx_description
1 polymer ?
#
loop_
_entity_poly.entity_id
_entity_poly.type
_entity_poly.pdbx_seq_one_letter_code
_entity_poly.pdbx_strand_id
1 'polypeptide(L)'
;ADMTMEDVQAALRRRGVDAGPLLDTLAGSSFSATVAKILLRVVQMADRLLGGQAAAMMRALMVEMLAGVDMDAIGNAGFGPGFVEVIIGDRNQAVVDALKAVIERPDPPGTVAIFYGAGHMNDLSHRLEAQLGYRMDTVEWIPAITVDLEQTGLSEADLAAMRRMVKGMVGGK
;
A
#
# COMPACT_ATOMS: atom_id res chain seq x y z
N ALA A 1 -3.73 14.36 -14.63
CA ALA A 1 -4.40 14.14 -13.35
C ALA A 1 -4.75 12.66 -13.26
N ASP A 2 -4.71 12.08 -12.07
CA ASP A 2 -5.12 10.69 -11.80
C ASP A 2 -6.65 10.55 -11.89
N MET A 3 -7.14 9.31 -11.82
CA MET A 3 -8.56 8.95 -11.71
C MET A 3 -9.19 9.58 -10.47
N THR A 4 -10.44 10.02 -10.61
CA THR A 4 -11.27 10.43 -9.47
C THR A 4 -11.76 9.20 -8.70
N MET A 5 -12.29 9.40 -7.49
CA MET A 5 -12.89 8.30 -6.72
C MET A 5 -14.08 7.66 -7.46
N GLU A 6 -14.85 8.47 -8.19
CA GLU A 6 -15.96 8.01 -9.02
C GLU A 6 -15.48 7.11 -10.16
N ASP A 7 -14.39 7.49 -10.83
CA ASP A 7 -13.75 6.69 -11.88
C ASP A 7 -13.24 5.35 -11.34
N VAL A 8 -12.60 5.36 -10.16
CA VAL A 8 -12.10 4.15 -9.49
C VAL A 8 -13.25 3.20 -9.15
N GLN A 9 -14.32 3.71 -8.53
CA GLN A 9 -15.50 2.91 -8.22
C GLN A 9 -16.17 2.36 -9.48
N ALA A 10 -16.27 3.15 -10.54
CA ALA A 10 -16.80 2.70 -11.81
C ALA A 10 -15.93 1.60 -12.45
N ALA A 11 -14.60 1.73 -12.39
CA ALA A 11 -13.66 0.74 -12.89
C ALA A 11 -13.71 -0.58 -12.09
N LEU A 12 -13.84 -0.52 -10.76
CA LEU A 12 -14.04 -1.70 -9.91
C LEU A 12 -15.38 -2.40 -10.21
N ARG A 13 -16.48 -1.65 -10.28
CA ARG A 13 -17.81 -2.19 -10.61
C ARG A 13 -17.83 -2.87 -11.98
N ARG A 14 -17.17 -2.29 -12.99
CA ARG A 14 -17.06 -2.91 -14.33
C ARG A 14 -16.35 -4.26 -14.30
N ARG A 15 -15.45 -4.47 -13.34
CA ARG A 15 -14.73 -5.74 -13.14
C ARG A 15 -15.43 -6.68 -12.14
N GLY A 16 -16.63 -6.33 -11.68
CA GLY A 16 -17.38 -7.13 -10.71
C GLY A 16 -16.78 -7.12 -9.30
N VAL A 17 -15.89 -6.16 -9.01
CA VAL A 17 -15.26 -6.01 -7.69
C VAL A 17 -16.14 -5.14 -6.80
N ASP A 18 -16.70 -5.73 -5.74
CA ASP A 18 -17.47 -5.00 -4.73
C ASP A 18 -16.56 -4.52 -3.59
N ALA A 19 -15.86 -3.41 -3.82
CA ALA A 19 -15.03 -2.75 -2.81
C ALA A 19 -15.80 -1.72 -1.97
N GLY A 20 -17.13 -1.60 -2.12
CA GLY A 20 -17.95 -0.58 -1.46
C GLY A 20 -17.69 -0.50 0.06
N PRO A 21 -17.76 -1.61 0.81
CA PRO A 21 -17.55 -1.60 2.26
C PRO A 21 -16.14 -1.14 2.70
N LEU A 22 -15.09 -1.45 1.91
CA LEU A 22 -13.72 -0.99 2.19
C LEU A 22 -13.58 0.50 1.90
N LEU A 23 -14.06 0.95 0.73
CA LEU A 23 -13.95 2.34 0.32
C LEU A 23 -14.73 3.26 1.25
N ASP A 24 -15.90 2.84 1.71
CA ASP A 24 -16.70 3.55 2.72
C ASP A 24 -15.99 3.62 4.08
N THR A 25 -15.23 2.58 4.42
CA THR A 25 -14.36 2.56 5.62
C THR A 25 -13.20 3.54 5.49
N LEU A 26 -12.53 3.58 4.34
CA LEU A 26 -11.43 4.51 4.07
C LEU A 26 -11.91 5.96 3.95
N ALA A 27 -13.15 6.18 3.50
CA ALA A 27 -13.83 7.48 3.50
C ALA A 27 -14.24 7.95 4.91
N GLY A 28 -14.05 7.11 5.94
CA GLY A 28 -14.17 7.49 7.34
C GLY A 28 -15.59 7.53 7.91
N SER A 29 -16.59 7.03 7.18
CA SER A 29 -18.02 7.18 7.53
C SER A 29 -18.67 5.93 8.16
N SER A 30 -17.93 4.84 8.42
CA SER A 30 -18.54 3.54 8.73
C SER A 30 -18.20 2.93 10.12
N PHE A 31 -19.03 1.96 10.52
CA PHE A 31 -18.97 1.17 11.76
C PHE A 31 -17.60 0.53 12.05
N SER A 32 -16.84 0.18 11.01
CA SER A 32 -15.49 -0.40 11.09
C SER A 32 -14.46 0.55 11.72
N ALA A 33 -14.59 1.87 11.51
CA ALA A 33 -13.72 2.86 12.13
C ALA A 33 -13.89 2.87 13.67
N THR A 34 -15.10 2.58 14.17
CA THR A 34 -15.37 2.44 15.59
C THR A 34 -14.71 1.18 16.17
N VAL A 35 -14.78 0.05 15.45
CA VAL A 35 -14.13 -1.20 15.85
C VAL A 35 -12.59 -1.06 15.90
N ALA A 36 -12.00 -0.41 14.90
CA ALA A 36 -10.56 -0.13 14.87
C ALA A 36 -10.11 0.71 16.07
N LYS A 37 -10.89 1.72 16.47
CA LYS A 37 -10.62 2.53 17.68
C LYS A 37 -10.63 1.70 18.96
N ILE A 38 -11.52 0.72 19.07
CA ILE A 38 -11.59 -0.18 20.24
C ILE A 38 -10.32 -1.05 20.30
N LEU A 39 -9.94 -1.67 19.18
CA LEU A 39 -8.72 -2.48 19.10
C LEU A 39 -7.47 -1.67 19.47
N LEU A 40 -7.34 -0.45 18.96
CA LEU A 40 -6.22 0.44 19.29
C LEU A 40 -6.18 0.77 20.79
N ARG A 41 -7.33 0.99 21.44
CA ARG A 41 -7.39 1.20 22.90
C ARG A 41 -6.96 -0.04 23.69
N VAL A 42 -7.31 -1.24 23.22
CA VAL A 42 -6.85 -2.49 23.85
C VAL A 42 -5.34 -2.61 23.76
N VAL A 43 -4.75 -2.34 22.59
CA VAL A 43 -3.28 -2.33 22.43
C VAL A 43 -2.63 -1.31 23.36
N GLN A 44 -3.15 -0.08 23.43
CA GLN A 44 -2.63 0.95 24.34
C GLN A 44 -2.73 0.54 25.82
N MET A 45 -3.79 -0.15 26.20
CA MET A 45 -3.96 -0.66 27.56
C MET A 45 -2.96 -1.78 27.87
N ALA A 46 -2.76 -2.71 26.93
CA ALA A 46 -1.75 -3.75 27.04
C ALA A 46 -0.34 -3.14 27.11
N ASP A 47 -0.07 -2.08 26.37
CA ASP A 47 1.21 -1.36 26.38
C ASP A 47 1.53 -0.76 27.74
N ARG A 48 0.52 -0.21 28.42
CA ARG A 48 0.64 0.28 29.80
C ARG A 48 0.94 -0.84 30.81
N LEU A 49 0.48 -2.06 30.53
CA LEU A 49 0.70 -3.23 31.39
C LEU A 49 2.03 -3.93 31.09
N LEU A 50 2.47 -3.92 29.83
CA LEU A 50 3.65 -4.63 29.32
C LEU A 50 4.83 -3.69 29.02
N GLY A 51 4.80 -2.46 29.53
CA GLY A 51 5.94 -1.53 29.45
C GLY A 51 6.30 -1.06 28.04
N GLY A 52 5.34 -0.89 27.13
CA GLY A 52 5.59 -0.39 25.77
C GLY A 52 5.86 -1.45 24.70
N GLN A 53 5.95 -2.72 25.10
CA GLN A 53 6.35 -3.82 24.20
C GLN A 53 5.26 -4.23 23.22
N ALA A 54 3.98 -4.06 23.59
CA ALA A 54 2.86 -4.52 22.77
C ALA A 54 2.74 -3.70 21.48
N ALA A 55 2.89 -2.39 21.57
CA ALA A 55 2.86 -1.50 20.41
C ALA A 55 4.09 -1.72 19.50
N ALA A 56 5.26 -1.95 20.08
CA ALA A 56 6.49 -2.22 19.33
C ALA A 56 6.39 -3.57 18.58
N MET A 57 5.92 -4.63 19.24
CA MET A 57 5.67 -5.93 18.58
C MET A 57 4.63 -5.81 17.47
N MET A 58 3.53 -5.10 17.71
CA MET A 58 2.50 -4.89 16.69
C MET A 58 3.06 -4.12 15.49
N ARG A 59 3.88 -3.09 15.73
CA ARG A 59 4.56 -2.35 14.66
C ARG A 59 5.51 -3.25 13.87
N ALA A 60 6.31 -4.06 14.54
CA ALA A 60 7.22 -5.00 13.88
C ALA A 60 6.46 -6.01 13.01
N LEU A 61 5.38 -6.57 13.53
CA LEU A 61 4.50 -7.47 12.78
C LEU A 61 3.93 -6.77 11.53
N MET A 62 3.42 -5.54 11.66
CA MET A 62 2.88 -4.79 10.54
C MET A 62 3.94 -4.47 9.48
N VAL A 63 5.16 -4.12 9.89
CA VAL A 63 6.28 -3.90 8.96
C VAL A 63 6.64 -5.17 8.21
N GLU A 64 6.74 -6.31 8.89
CA GLU A 64 7.05 -7.60 8.25
C GLU A 64 5.92 -8.06 7.31
N MET A 65 4.66 -7.80 7.66
CA MET A 65 3.54 -8.01 6.75
C MET A 65 3.71 -7.12 5.52
N LEU A 66 3.83 -5.80 5.67
CA LEU A 66 3.94 -4.89 4.53
C LEU A 66 5.15 -5.18 3.63
N ALA A 67 6.26 -5.65 4.20
CA ALA A 67 7.47 -6.00 3.45
C ALA A 67 7.38 -7.36 2.75
N GLY A 68 6.66 -8.33 3.33
CA GLY A 68 6.55 -9.70 2.84
C GLY A 68 5.33 -9.98 1.96
N VAL A 69 4.46 -8.99 1.76
CA VAL A 69 3.19 -9.14 1.06
C VAL A 69 3.35 -8.98 -0.45
N ASP A 70 2.88 -10.00 -1.18
CA ASP A 70 2.47 -9.83 -2.56
C ASP A 70 1.15 -9.06 -2.57
N MET A 71 1.21 -7.81 -2.99
CA MET A 71 0.06 -6.90 -3.04
C MET A 71 -1.01 -7.41 -4.00
N ASP A 72 -0.63 -8.11 -5.08
CA ASP A 72 -1.57 -8.75 -6.01
C ASP A 72 -2.34 -9.87 -5.32
N ALA A 73 -1.63 -10.73 -4.58
CA ALA A 73 -2.25 -11.84 -3.85
C ALA A 73 -3.24 -11.33 -2.79
N ILE A 74 -2.85 -10.38 -1.95
CA ILE A 74 -3.72 -9.85 -0.89
C ILE A 74 -4.88 -9.04 -1.46
N GLY A 75 -4.61 -8.17 -2.43
CA GLY A 75 -5.65 -7.35 -3.03
C GLY A 75 -6.72 -8.21 -3.69
N ASN A 76 -6.31 -9.23 -4.45
CA ASN A 76 -7.25 -10.12 -5.12
C ASN A 76 -7.97 -11.08 -4.15
N ALA A 77 -7.28 -11.60 -3.12
CA ALA A 77 -7.91 -12.49 -2.14
C ALA A 77 -8.88 -11.74 -1.21
N GLY A 78 -8.54 -10.51 -0.82
CA GLY A 78 -9.33 -9.70 0.12
C GLY A 78 -10.49 -8.96 -0.54
N PHE A 79 -10.31 -8.50 -1.78
CA PHE A 79 -11.26 -7.60 -2.45
C PHE A 79 -11.77 -8.13 -3.79
N GLY A 80 -11.26 -9.26 -4.25
CA GLY A 80 -11.70 -9.92 -5.48
C GLY A 80 -10.76 -9.66 -6.67
N PRO A 81 -10.85 -10.51 -7.70
CA PRO A 81 -9.98 -10.45 -8.87
C PRO A 81 -10.10 -9.10 -9.60
N GLY A 82 -8.98 -8.47 -9.90
CA GLY A 82 -8.93 -7.20 -10.64
C GLY A 82 -8.98 -5.95 -9.75
N PHE A 83 -9.03 -6.10 -8.43
CA PHE A 83 -8.88 -4.99 -7.50
C PHE A 83 -7.54 -4.27 -7.71
N VAL A 84 -6.43 -5.02 -7.75
CA VAL A 84 -5.09 -4.42 -7.88
C VAL A 84 -4.86 -3.84 -9.27
N GLU A 85 -5.44 -4.45 -10.30
CA GLU A 85 -5.38 -3.91 -11.66
C GLU A 85 -6.04 -2.52 -11.74
N VAL A 86 -7.14 -2.30 -11.03
CA VAL A 86 -7.75 -0.96 -10.99
C VAL A 86 -6.96 -0.02 -10.08
N ILE A 87 -6.65 -0.47 -8.86
CA ILE A 87 -6.03 0.38 -7.85
C ILE A 87 -4.60 0.79 -8.24
N ILE A 88 -3.86 -0.06 -8.97
CA ILE A 88 -2.51 0.23 -9.44
C ILE A 88 -2.50 0.49 -10.94
N GLY A 89 -2.88 -0.51 -11.75
CA GLY A 89 -2.71 -0.49 -13.21
C GLY A 89 -3.46 0.64 -13.92
N ASP A 90 -4.79 0.68 -13.80
CA ASP A 90 -5.64 1.68 -14.45
C ASP A 90 -5.25 3.11 -13.99
N ARG A 91 -5.00 3.29 -12.70
CA ARG A 91 -4.60 4.58 -12.12
C ARG A 91 -3.22 5.02 -12.60
N ASN A 92 -2.25 4.12 -12.66
CA ASN A 92 -0.94 4.41 -13.24
C ASN A 92 -1.07 4.78 -14.72
N GLN A 93 -1.90 4.09 -15.49
CA GLN A 93 -2.11 4.44 -16.89
C GLN A 93 -2.71 5.84 -17.04
N ALA A 94 -3.69 6.21 -16.21
CA ALA A 94 -4.26 7.56 -16.22
C ALA A 94 -3.19 8.65 -15.96
N VAL A 95 -2.25 8.39 -15.04
CA VAL A 95 -1.11 9.29 -14.79
C VAL A 95 -0.16 9.35 -15.98
N VAL A 96 0.15 8.23 -16.61
CA VAL A 96 1.03 8.16 -17.81
C VAL A 96 0.42 8.91 -18.98
N ASP A 97 -0.89 8.72 -19.24
CA ASP A 97 -1.61 9.43 -20.29
C ASP A 97 -1.63 10.94 -20.03
N ALA A 98 -1.83 11.33 -18.77
CA ALA A 98 -1.77 12.74 -18.39
C ALA A 98 -0.37 13.34 -18.54
N LEU A 99 0.68 12.60 -18.19
CA LEU A 99 2.07 13.04 -18.40
C LEU A 99 2.35 13.21 -19.90
N LYS A 100 1.94 12.24 -20.73
CA LYS A 100 2.07 12.30 -22.18
C LYS A 100 1.46 13.59 -22.74
N ALA A 101 0.22 13.89 -22.34
CA ALA A 101 -0.46 15.11 -22.75
C ALA A 101 0.21 16.42 -22.25
N VAL A 102 1.03 16.37 -21.20
CA VAL A 102 1.82 17.51 -20.71
C VAL A 102 3.07 17.71 -21.54
N ILE A 103 3.80 16.64 -21.86
CA ILE A 103 5.07 16.70 -22.59
C ILE A 103 4.89 16.91 -24.10
N GLU A 104 3.72 16.60 -24.65
CA GLU A 104 3.37 16.85 -26.05
C GLU A 104 2.85 18.28 -26.31
N ARG A 105 2.83 19.15 -25.29
CA ARG A 105 2.44 20.56 -25.46
C ARG A 105 3.47 21.33 -26.28
N PRO A 106 3.07 22.43 -26.96
CA PRO A 106 4.01 23.26 -27.73
C PRO A 106 5.17 23.85 -26.91
N ASP A 107 4.92 24.13 -25.63
CA ASP A 107 5.92 24.60 -24.65
C ASP A 107 5.84 23.69 -23.40
N PRO A 108 6.47 22.51 -23.44
CA PRO A 108 6.38 21.54 -22.35
C PRO A 108 7.31 21.95 -21.20
N PRO A 109 6.93 21.65 -19.94
CA PRO A 109 7.81 21.91 -18.80
C PRO A 109 9.06 21.05 -18.89
N GLY A 110 10.23 21.62 -18.56
CA GLY A 110 11.50 20.88 -18.54
C GLY A 110 11.59 19.86 -17.40
N THR A 111 10.73 19.93 -16.39
CA THR A 111 10.71 19.01 -15.25
C THR A 111 9.29 18.78 -14.76
N VAL A 112 8.94 17.52 -14.51
CA VAL A 112 7.63 17.12 -13.97
C VAL A 112 7.86 16.24 -12.75
N ALA A 113 7.16 16.56 -11.65
CA ALA A 113 7.14 15.74 -10.45
C ALA A 113 5.81 14.98 -10.34
N ILE A 114 5.87 13.67 -10.10
CA ILE A 114 4.71 12.81 -9.87
C ILE A 114 4.76 12.33 -8.42
N PHE A 115 3.76 12.71 -7.63
CA PHE A 115 3.62 12.24 -6.25
C PHE A 115 2.69 11.05 -6.22
N TYR A 116 3.21 9.90 -5.80
CA TYR A 116 2.44 8.67 -5.76
C TYR A 116 2.93 7.71 -4.66
N GLY A 117 2.05 6.88 -4.13
CA GLY A 117 2.39 5.88 -3.11
C GLY A 117 3.38 4.82 -3.63
N ALA A 118 4.26 4.33 -2.75
CA ALA A 118 5.34 3.40 -3.09
C ALA A 118 4.88 2.14 -3.86
N GLY A 119 3.70 1.61 -3.53
CA GLY A 119 3.14 0.43 -4.21
C GLY A 119 2.92 0.59 -5.71
N HIS A 120 2.85 1.82 -6.21
CA HIS A 120 2.67 2.11 -7.63
C HIS A 120 3.97 2.20 -8.42
N MET A 121 5.11 2.42 -7.75
CA MET A 121 6.37 2.78 -8.40
C MET A 121 6.87 1.71 -9.35
N ASN A 122 6.68 0.43 -9.01
CA ASN A 122 7.12 -0.68 -9.85
C ASN A 122 6.45 -0.64 -11.23
N ASP A 123 5.10 -0.70 -11.28
CA ASP A 123 4.35 -0.63 -12.55
C ASP A 123 4.49 0.74 -13.24
N LEU A 124 4.48 1.86 -12.50
CA LEU A 124 4.61 3.19 -13.08
C LEU A 124 5.95 3.36 -13.81
N SER A 125 7.06 2.94 -13.19
CA SER A 125 8.40 3.02 -13.81
C SER A 125 8.45 2.23 -15.13
N HIS A 126 7.93 1.00 -15.14
CA HIS A 126 7.86 0.18 -16.35
C HIS A 126 7.05 0.86 -17.47
N ARG A 127 5.93 1.51 -17.16
CA ARG A 127 5.14 2.23 -18.16
C ARG A 127 5.86 3.46 -18.71
N LEU A 128 6.54 4.22 -17.84
CA LEU A 128 7.32 5.38 -18.26
C LEU A 128 8.43 4.99 -19.24
N GLU A 129 9.12 3.87 -18.99
CA GLU A 129 10.13 3.35 -19.90
C GLU A 129 9.50 2.81 -21.20
N ALA A 130 8.51 1.91 -21.09
CA ALA A 130 7.97 1.19 -22.24
C ALA A 130 7.11 2.08 -23.17
N GLN A 131 6.38 3.05 -22.63
CA GLN A 131 5.42 3.85 -23.40
C GLN A 131 5.95 5.21 -23.80
N LEU A 132 6.83 5.82 -22.98
CA LEU A 132 7.31 7.18 -23.19
C LEU A 132 8.83 7.26 -23.37
N GLY A 133 9.55 6.13 -23.30
CA GLY A 133 10.98 6.07 -23.55
C GLY A 133 11.85 6.74 -22.48
N TYR A 134 11.30 6.96 -21.28
CA TYR A 134 12.11 7.40 -20.15
C TYR A 134 13.14 6.33 -19.76
N ARG A 135 14.15 6.74 -19.02
CA ARG A 135 15.11 5.84 -18.40
C ARG A 135 15.26 6.23 -16.94
N MET A 136 15.27 5.22 -16.07
CA MET A 136 15.56 5.43 -14.67
C MET A 136 17.01 5.92 -14.52
N ASP A 137 17.18 7.08 -13.88
CA ASP A 137 18.51 7.66 -13.62
C ASP A 137 18.95 7.41 -12.18
N THR A 138 18.15 7.86 -11.23
CA THR A 138 18.44 7.71 -9.80
C THR A 138 17.21 7.17 -9.06
N VAL A 139 17.44 6.31 -8.07
CA VAL A 139 16.42 5.79 -7.15
C VAL A 139 16.86 6.07 -5.72
N GLU A 140 16.00 6.74 -4.98
CA GLU A 140 16.19 6.99 -3.55
C GLU A 140 14.98 6.46 -2.79
N TRP A 141 15.23 5.51 -1.87
CA TRP A 141 14.22 4.98 -0.96
C TRP A 141 14.46 5.53 0.43
N ILE A 142 13.48 6.27 0.94
CA ILE A 142 13.48 6.76 2.32
C ILE A 142 12.59 5.84 3.16
N PRO A 143 13.08 5.33 4.31
CA PRO A 143 12.26 4.50 5.19
C PRO A 143 11.01 5.26 5.67
N ALA A 144 9.83 4.77 5.29
CA ALA A 144 8.56 5.37 5.71
C ALA A 144 8.20 5.02 7.16
N ILE A 145 8.52 3.78 7.59
CA ILE A 145 8.25 3.28 8.93
C ILE A 145 9.49 2.50 9.38
N THR A 146 9.96 2.80 10.59
CA THR A 146 11.00 2.03 11.27
C THR A 146 10.47 1.51 12.60
N VAL A 147 11.04 0.40 13.05
CA VAL A 147 10.79 -0.17 14.36
C VAL A 147 12.12 -0.44 15.05
N ASP A 148 12.22 -0.03 16.30
CA ASP A 148 13.32 -0.41 17.17
C ASP A 148 12.99 -1.79 17.76
N LEU A 149 13.79 -2.79 17.39
CA LEU A 149 13.56 -4.17 17.79
C LEU A 149 13.89 -4.39 19.27
N GLU A 150 14.76 -3.60 19.88
CA GLU A 150 15.09 -3.72 21.31
C GLU A 150 13.88 -3.36 22.18
N GLN A 151 13.06 -2.40 21.74
CA GLN A 151 11.83 -2.00 22.41
C GLN A 151 10.72 -3.06 22.35
N THR A 152 10.85 -4.06 21.46
CA THR A 152 9.87 -5.14 21.34
C THR A 152 10.02 -6.18 22.46
N GLY A 153 11.18 -6.24 23.13
CA GLY A 153 11.51 -7.29 24.10
C GLY A 153 11.69 -8.68 23.48
N LEU A 154 11.66 -8.80 22.15
CA LEU A 154 11.82 -10.07 21.43
C LEU A 154 13.31 -10.40 21.25
N SER A 155 13.66 -11.67 21.45
CA SER A 155 14.97 -12.17 21.04
C SER A 155 15.07 -12.30 19.51
N GLU A 156 16.28 -12.42 18.98
CA GLU A 156 16.48 -12.71 17.55
C GLU A 156 15.78 -14.00 17.11
N ALA A 157 15.73 -15.01 17.99
CA ALA A 157 15.04 -16.26 17.73
C ALA A 157 13.52 -16.07 17.60
N ASP A 158 12.94 -15.22 18.46
CA ASP A 158 11.51 -14.89 18.42
C ASP A 158 11.17 -14.09 17.16
N LEU A 159 12.01 -13.13 16.78
CA LEU A 159 11.86 -12.36 15.54
C LEU A 159 11.95 -13.27 14.30
N ALA A 160 12.92 -14.19 14.28
CA ALA A 160 13.04 -15.15 13.18
C ALA A 160 11.83 -16.09 13.11
N ALA A 161 11.27 -16.51 14.26
CA ALA A 161 10.05 -17.29 14.31
C ALA A 161 8.84 -16.50 13.81
N MET A 162 8.71 -15.23 14.23
CA MET A 162 7.66 -14.32 13.77
C MET A 162 7.71 -14.12 12.25
N ARG A 163 8.89 -13.86 11.69
CA ARG A 163 9.07 -13.74 10.23
C ARG A 163 8.63 -14.99 9.47
N ARG A 164 9.01 -16.18 9.97
CA ARG A 164 8.58 -17.44 9.37
C ARG A 164 7.07 -17.63 9.44
N MET A 165 6.45 -17.26 10.56
CA MET A 165 5.00 -17.30 10.73
C MET A 165 4.30 -16.35 9.75
N VAL A 166 4.71 -15.07 9.70
CA VAL A 166 4.15 -14.08 8.77
C VAL A 166 4.30 -14.53 7.33
N LYS A 167 5.48 -15.00 6.93
CA LYS A 167 5.72 -15.53 5.59
C LYS A 167 4.84 -16.73 5.28
N GLY A 168 4.55 -17.60 6.26
CA GLY A 168 3.63 -18.72 6.12
C GLY A 168 2.15 -18.31 5.99
N MET A 169 1.75 -17.22 6.65
CA MET A 169 0.40 -16.66 6.56
C MET A 169 0.16 -15.90 5.25
N VAL A 170 1.18 -15.18 4.78
CA VAL A 170 1.10 -14.30 3.62
C VAL A 170 1.48 -15.00 2.31
N GLY A 171 2.44 -15.93 2.36
CA GLY A 171 2.90 -16.72 1.21
C GLY A 171 2.36 -18.14 1.18
N GLY A 172 1.20 -18.38 1.80
CA GLY A 172 0.60 -19.70 1.96
C GLY A 172 -0.04 -20.26 0.68
N LYS A 173 0.81 -20.77 -0.22
CA LYS A 173 0.54 -21.48 -1.50
C LYS A 173 -0.19 -20.70 -2.59
#